data_AF-A0A534XID6-F1
#
_entry.id   AF-A0A534XID6-F1
#
_cell.length_a   1.000
_cell.length_b   1.000
_cell.length_c   1.000
_cell.angle_alpha   90.00
_cell.angle_beta   90.00
_cell.angle_gamma   90.00
#
_symmetry.space_group_name_H-M   'P 1'
#
loop_
_entity.id
_entity.type
_entity.pdbx_description
1 polymer ?
#
loop_
_entity_poly.entity_id
_entity_poly.type
_entity_poly.pdbx_seq_one_letter_code
_entity_poly.pdbx_strand_id
1 'polypeptide(L)'
;MMIVEVIDPACVDSTSLFATAIAHARAQFDARLVATRSWKMPSPPIPILVQGVGFFDFLHGQTGAAPNGIELHPVTDIIRDPPPCGDVSSDRLVNIGDALLVAQFDVGLRQCGLTPFSHPVVCDVNGDGACNIGDALRIAQCDVGLVSCAFTCAPFTCPSMTSTTLGTTPRRPQRRRRLRPSSTGL
;
A
#
# COMPACT_ATOMS: atom_id res chain seq x y z
N MET A 1 -20.79 10.59 2.92
CA MET A 1 -19.93 11.71 3.37
C MET A 1 -19.06 11.18 4.48
N MET A 2 -17.77 11.49 4.45
CA MET A 2 -16.76 11.04 5.42
C MET A 2 -16.00 12.27 5.89
N ILE A 3 -15.63 12.29 7.16
CA ILE A 3 -14.81 13.34 7.77
C ILE A 3 -13.51 12.72 8.22
N VAL A 4 -12.43 13.49 8.11
CA VAL A 4 -11.08 13.08 8.51
C VAL A 4 -10.43 14.26 9.23
N GLU A 5 -9.71 13.98 10.29
CA GLU A 5 -9.11 15.01 11.14
C GLU A 5 -7.58 14.97 11.10
N VAL A 6 -6.99 16.08 10.65
CA VAL A 6 -5.54 16.30 10.65
C VAL A 6 -5.15 17.03 11.93
N ILE A 7 -4.58 16.29 12.87
CA ILE A 7 -4.32 16.76 14.23
C ILE A 7 -3.10 17.69 14.26
N ASP A 8 -3.17 18.70 15.13
CA ASP A 8 -1.99 19.51 15.47
C ASP A 8 -0.98 18.62 16.20
N PRO A 9 0.23 18.40 15.66
CA PRO A 9 1.23 17.53 16.26
C PRO A 9 1.64 17.98 17.67
N ALA A 10 1.48 19.26 18.01
CA ALA A 10 1.76 19.76 19.36
C ALA A 10 0.77 19.24 20.42
N CYS A 11 -0.40 18.77 20.00
CA CYS A 11 -1.41 18.17 20.88
C CYS A 11 -1.21 16.66 21.07
N VAL A 12 -0.21 16.06 20.43
CA VAL A 12 0.07 14.62 20.50
C VAL A 12 1.27 14.37 21.41
N ASP A 13 1.10 13.49 22.40
CA ASP A 13 2.21 13.10 23.26
C ASP A 13 3.32 12.41 22.44
N SER A 14 4.57 12.77 22.70
CA SER A 14 5.75 12.23 22.02
C SER A 14 5.90 10.70 22.13
N THR A 15 5.25 10.07 23.11
CA THR A 15 5.22 8.61 23.30
C THR A 15 4.18 7.91 22.43
N SER A 16 3.30 8.65 21.75
CA SER A 16 2.31 8.06 20.84
C SER A 16 2.99 7.34 19.68
N LEU A 17 2.56 6.11 19.42
CA LEU A 17 3.03 5.30 18.29
C LEU A 17 2.77 5.98 16.93
N PHE A 18 1.78 6.88 16.87
CA PHE A 18 1.41 7.60 15.66
C PHE A 18 1.98 9.02 15.58
N ALA A 19 2.75 9.49 16.56
CA ALA A 19 3.23 10.88 16.62
C ALA A 19 3.93 11.33 15.32
N THR A 20 4.86 10.50 14.82
CA THR A 20 5.57 10.78 13.57
C THR A 20 4.64 10.81 12.36
N ALA A 21 3.69 9.88 12.27
CA ALA A 21 2.76 9.80 11.15
C ALA A 21 1.77 10.98 11.14
N ILE A 22 1.29 11.41 12.31
CA ILE A 22 0.45 12.59 12.46
C ILE A 22 1.21 13.86 12.04
N ALA A 23 2.47 14.01 12.50
CA ALA A 23 3.32 15.12 12.11
C ALA A 23 3.55 15.16 10.58
N HIS A 24 3.73 13.98 9.97
CA HIS A 24 3.86 13.84 8.53
C HIS A 24 2.57 14.28 7.79
N ALA A 25 1.41 13.76 8.20
CA ALA A 25 0.12 14.14 7.63
C ALA A 25 -0.14 15.66 7.77
N ARG A 26 0.20 16.23 8.93
CA ARG A 26 0.08 17.68 9.14
C ARG A 26 0.97 18.46 8.18
N ALA A 27 2.22 18.06 8.01
CA ALA A 27 3.14 18.71 7.08
C ALA A 27 2.62 18.64 5.63
N GLN A 28 2.03 17.52 5.21
CA GLN A 28 1.41 17.39 3.88
C GLN A 28 0.21 18.32 3.68
N PHE A 29 -0.63 18.47 4.72
CA PHE A 29 -1.73 19.44 4.72
C PHE A 29 -1.20 20.88 4.62
N ASP A 30 -0.27 21.26 5.50
CA ASP A 30 0.28 22.63 5.58
C ASP A 30 1.08 23.00 4.33
N ALA A 31 1.59 22.02 3.57
CA ALA A 31 2.25 22.24 2.28
C ALA A 31 1.30 22.70 1.16
N ARG A 32 -0.03 22.72 1.39
CA ARG A 32 -1.00 23.18 0.39
C ARG A 32 -2.05 24.13 0.93
N LEU A 33 -2.44 23.93 2.17
CA LEU A 33 -3.54 24.61 2.81
C LEU A 33 -3.06 25.23 4.12
N VAL A 34 -3.79 26.22 4.61
CA VAL A 34 -3.55 26.82 5.91
C VAL A 34 -4.84 26.67 6.71
N ALA A 35 -4.73 26.01 7.88
CA ALA A 35 -5.88 25.84 8.77
C ALA A 35 -6.37 27.21 9.27
N THR A 36 -7.69 27.40 9.28
CA THR A 36 -8.32 28.61 9.82
C THR A 36 -9.46 28.25 10.77
N ARG A 37 -9.87 29.20 11.60
CA ARG A 37 -10.98 29.01 12.56
C ARG A 37 -12.38 29.06 11.94
N SER A 38 -12.47 29.33 10.64
CA SER A 38 -13.72 29.33 9.88
C SER A 38 -13.64 28.28 8.78
N TRP A 39 -14.79 27.72 8.42
CA TRP A 39 -14.91 26.74 7.33
C TRP A 39 -14.37 27.33 6.02
N LYS A 40 -13.56 26.54 5.30
CA LYS A 40 -13.06 26.86 3.98
C LYS A 40 -13.21 25.66 3.06
N MET A 41 -13.62 25.92 1.83
CA MET A 41 -13.60 24.94 0.75
C MET A 41 -12.54 25.39 -0.26
N PRO A 42 -11.50 24.58 -0.54
CA PRO A 42 -10.55 24.91 -1.59
C PRO A 42 -11.25 24.97 -2.94
N SER A 43 -10.86 25.95 -3.76
CA SER A 43 -11.33 26.10 -5.14
C SER A 43 -10.12 26.22 -6.07
N PRO A 44 -9.92 25.28 -7.01
CA PRO A 44 -10.74 24.07 -7.23
C PRO A 44 -10.63 23.05 -6.08
N PRO A 45 -11.59 22.09 -5.97
CA PRO A 45 -11.47 20.97 -5.05
C PRO A 45 -10.16 20.19 -5.27
N ILE A 46 -9.56 19.70 -4.18
CA ILE A 46 -8.29 18.97 -4.22
C ILE A 46 -8.59 17.48 -4.00
N PRO A 47 -8.38 16.61 -5.01
CA PRO A 47 -8.50 15.17 -4.81
C PRO A 47 -7.31 14.66 -3.98
N ILE A 48 -7.59 13.84 -2.98
CA ILE A 48 -6.60 13.24 -2.09
C ILE A 48 -6.99 11.80 -1.78
N LEU A 49 -5.99 10.97 -1.50
CA LEU A 49 -6.14 9.71 -0.78
C LEU A 49 -5.67 9.93 0.66
N VAL A 50 -6.40 9.37 1.63
CA VAL A 50 -6.13 9.58 3.06
C VAL A 50 -6.01 8.22 3.74
N GLN A 51 -5.00 8.07 4.60
CA GLN A 51 -4.89 6.97 5.55
C GLN A 51 -5.05 7.49 6.97
N GLY A 52 -5.70 6.72 7.83
CA GLY A 52 -5.86 7.09 9.24
C GLY A 52 -6.48 5.96 10.05
N VAL A 53 -6.68 6.23 11.33
CA VAL A 53 -7.34 5.31 12.26
C VAL A 53 -8.83 5.57 12.25
N GLY A 54 -9.63 4.55 11.95
CA GLY A 54 -11.09 4.63 12.01
C GLY A 54 -11.58 4.81 13.44
N PHE A 55 -12.45 5.79 13.64
CA PHE A 55 -13.06 6.11 14.91
C PHE A 55 -14.57 6.32 14.74
N PHE A 56 -15.35 5.89 15.74
CA PHE A 56 -16.78 6.18 15.82
C PHE A 56 -16.98 7.26 16.87
N ASP A 57 -17.36 8.46 16.43
CA ASP A 57 -17.68 9.55 17.35
C ASP A 57 -19.16 9.47 17.79
N PHE A 58 -19.41 9.80 19.05
CA PHE A 58 -20.78 9.93 19.55
C PHE A 58 -21.39 11.19 18.93
N LEU A 59 -22.51 11.03 18.21
CA LEU A 59 -23.21 12.17 17.64
C LEU A 59 -23.83 13.02 18.76
N HIS A 60 -23.28 14.21 18.98
CA HIS A 60 -23.71 15.15 20.02
C HIS A 60 -23.92 16.58 19.47
N GLY A 61 -24.25 16.69 18.18
CA GLY A 61 -24.60 17.96 17.51
C GLY A 61 -23.41 18.87 17.19
N GLN A 62 -22.19 18.31 17.18
CA GLN A 62 -20.97 19.03 16.84
C GLN A 62 -20.94 19.47 15.37
N THR A 63 -20.33 20.64 15.13
CA THR A 63 -20.10 21.12 13.77
C THR A 63 -18.99 20.29 13.14
N GLY A 64 -19.22 19.78 11.94
CA GLY A 64 -18.23 18.98 11.20
C GLY A 64 -18.33 17.48 11.42
N ALA A 65 -19.32 16.98 12.18
CA ALA A 65 -19.54 15.53 12.32
C ALA A 65 -19.99 14.87 11.01
N ALA A 66 -19.48 13.67 10.74
CA ALA A 66 -20.00 12.82 9.68
C ALA A 66 -21.43 12.37 10.03
N PRO A 67 -22.40 12.37 9.09
CA PRO A 67 -23.79 11.98 9.39
C PRO A 67 -23.97 10.56 9.95
N ASN A 68 -23.00 9.68 9.69
CA ASN A 68 -22.94 8.30 10.17
C ASN A 68 -22.03 8.12 11.39
N GLY A 69 -21.42 9.19 11.91
CA GLY A 69 -20.50 9.17 13.06
C GLY A 69 -19.16 8.48 12.79
N ILE A 70 -18.82 8.16 11.54
CA ILE A 70 -17.56 7.49 11.18
C ILE A 70 -16.56 8.52 10.67
N GLU A 71 -15.39 8.55 11.29
CA GLU A 71 -14.29 9.43 10.90
C GLU A 71 -12.92 8.74 10.92
N LEU A 72 -11.93 9.35 10.25
CA LEU A 72 -10.53 9.04 10.50
C LEU A 72 -9.96 10.08 11.44
N HIS A 73 -9.60 9.63 12.64
CA HIS A 73 -9.04 10.47 13.67
C HIS A 73 -8.09 9.62 14.54
N PRO A 74 -6.76 9.76 14.37
CA PRO A 74 -6.09 10.72 13.51
C PRO A 74 -5.92 10.26 12.05
N VAL A 75 -5.78 11.22 11.14
CA VAL A 75 -5.13 11.01 9.85
C VAL A 75 -3.63 10.75 10.05
N THR A 76 -3.10 9.74 9.37
CA THR A 76 -1.69 9.33 9.42
C THR A 76 -0.94 9.54 8.11
N ASP A 77 -1.64 9.74 6.99
CA ASP A 77 -1.03 10.10 5.70
C ASP A 77 -2.04 10.80 4.76
N ILE A 78 -1.56 11.76 3.96
CA ILE A 78 -2.32 12.49 2.93
C ILE A 78 -1.55 12.45 1.62
N ILE A 79 -2.05 11.64 0.68
CA ILE A 79 -1.45 11.48 -0.63
C ILE A 79 -2.18 12.41 -1.61
N ARG A 80 -1.45 13.42 -2.11
CA ARG A 80 -1.92 14.33 -3.16
C ARG A 80 -1.58 13.73 -4.51
N ASP A 81 -2.55 13.74 -5.41
CA ASP A 81 -2.47 13.04 -6.71
C ASP A 81 -2.00 11.59 -6.53
N PRO A 82 -2.85 10.73 -5.92
CA PRO A 82 -2.50 9.33 -5.73
C PRO A 82 -2.02 8.73 -7.05
N PRO A 83 -0.98 7.87 -7.01
CA PRO A 83 -0.48 7.25 -8.23
C PRO A 83 -1.65 6.59 -8.98
N PRO A 84 -1.66 6.65 -10.32
CA PRO A 84 -2.65 5.93 -11.08
C PRO A 84 -2.60 4.44 -10.74
N CYS A 85 -3.74 3.77 -10.84
CA CYS A 85 -3.79 2.32 -10.71
C CYS A 85 -2.76 1.68 -11.66
N GLY A 86 -1.85 0.86 -11.13
CA GLY A 86 -0.71 0.27 -11.85
C GLY A 86 0.64 0.97 -11.64
N ASP A 87 0.70 2.21 -11.15
CA ASP A 87 1.96 2.93 -10.86
C ASP A 87 2.43 2.63 -9.43
N VAL A 88 3.07 1.47 -9.26
CA VAL A 88 3.50 0.97 -7.95
C VAL A 88 4.82 1.60 -7.50
N SER A 89 5.51 2.30 -8.40
CA SER A 89 6.76 3.02 -8.17
C SER A 89 6.55 4.47 -7.73
N SER A 90 5.39 5.05 -8.06
CA SER A 90 5.03 6.48 -7.94
C SER A 90 5.82 7.41 -8.84
N ASP A 91 6.26 6.92 -10.01
CA ASP A 91 6.94 7.75 -11.01
C ASP A 91 5.97 8.45 -11.98
N ARG A 92 4.66 8.29 -11.77
CA ARG A 92 3.53 8.82 -12.55
C ARG A 92 3.31 8.16 -13.90
N LEU A 93 4.00 7.07 -14.19
CA LEU A 93 3.82 6.28 -15.39
C LEU A 93 3.32 4.88 -14.99
N VAL A 94 2.46 4.30 -15.82
CA VAL A 94 2.11 2.87 -15.71
C VAL A 94 2.80 2.18 -16.87
N ASN A 95 3.90 1.48 -16.59
CA ASN A 95 4.76 0.92 -17.63
C ASN A 95 5.38 -0.43 -17.24
N ILE A 96 6.25 -0.96 -18.09
CA ILE A 96 6.92 -2.26 -17.84
C ILE A 96 7.78 -2.28 -16.57
N GLY A 97 8.24 -1.13 -16.10
CA GLY A 97 8.95 -0.97 -14.83
C GLY A 97 8.07 -1.35 -13.64
N ASP A 98 6.82 -0.90 -13.61
CA ASP A 98 5.85 -1.28 -12.58
C ASP A 98 5.54 -2.77 -12.62
N ALA A 99 5.33 -3.32 -13.82
CA ALA A 99 5.12 -4.75 -14.01
C ALA A 99 6.28 -5.57 -13.43
N LEU A 100 7.53 -5.14 -13.65
CA LEU A 100 8.71 -5.79 -13.09
C LEU A 100 8.73 -5.70 -11.56
N LEU A 101 8.34 -4.57 -10.97
CA LEU A 101 8.27 -4.42 -9.52
C LEU A 101 7.24 -5.36 -8.91
N VAL A 102 6.05 -5.46 -9.49
CA VAL A 102 5.00 -6.39 -9.06
C VAL A 102 5.47 -7.84 -9.18
N ALA A 103 6.05 -8.22 -10.32
CA ALA A 103 6.57 -9.58 -10.52
C ALA A 103 7.68 -9.93 -9.52
N GLN A 104 8.59 -8.99 -9.22
CA GLN A 104 9.63 -9.18 -8.21
C GLN A 104 9.07 -9.29 -6.79
N PHE A 105 8.01 -8.53 -6.48
CA PHE A 105 7.30 -8.66 -5.22
C PHE A 105 6.64 -10.04 -5.07
N ASP A 106 5.94 -10.51 -6.11
CA ASP A 106 5.26 -11.82 -6.12
C ASP A 106 6.21 -12.99 -5.80
N VAL A 107 7.45 -12.94 -6.32
CA VAL A 107 8.48 -13.95 -6.05
C VAL A 107 9.33 -13.67 -4.79
N GLY A 108 8.99 -12.66 -3.99
CA GLY A 108 9.66 -12.34 -2.72
C GLY A 108 11.01 -11.64 -2.86
N LEU A 109 11.35 -11.10 -4.04
CA LEU A 109 12.57 -10.30 -4.26
C LEU A 109 12.43 -8.84 -3.80
N ARG A 110 11.20 -8.37 -3.56
CA ARG A 110 10.91 -7.02 -3.07
C ARG A 110 10.05 -7.07 -1.82
N GLN A 111 10.33 -6.14 -0.90
CA GLN A 111 9.48 -5.91 0.27
C GLN A 111 8.31 -5.00 -0.09
N CYS A 112 7.16 -5.26 0.49
CA CYS A 112 5.94 -4.50 0.26
C CYS A 112 6.02 -3.11 0.93
N GLY A 113 5.66 -2.05 0.20
CA GLY A 113 5.61 -0.68 0.75
C GLY A 113 6.98 -0.02 0.92
N LEU A 114 8.03 -0.56 0.31
CA LEU A 114 9.38 0.00 0.35
C LEU A 114 9.90 0.25 -1.05
N THR A 115 10.68 1.33 -1.20
CA THR A 115 11.28 1.67 -2.50
C THR A 115 12.08 0.49 -3.07
N PRO A 116 11.92 0.16 -4.37
CA PRO A 116 11.14 0.88 -5.37
C PRO A 116 9.63 0.56 -5.41
N PHE A 117 9.15 -0.49 -4.75
CA PHE A 117 7.72 -0.87 -4.68
C PHE A 117 7.01 -0.15 -3.51
N SER A 118 6.85 1.16 -3.68
CA SER A 118 6.43 2.08 -2.61
C SER A 118 4.90 2.20 -2.46
N HIS A 119 4.13 1.92 -3.53
CA HIS A 119 2.68 2.10 -3.54
C HIS A 119 1.93 0.79 -3.84
N PRO A 120 1.93 -0.16 -2.88
CA PRO A 120 1.27 -1.45 -3.04
C PRO A 120 -0.25 -1.33 -3.21
N VAL A 121 -0.87 -0.24 -2.73
CA VAL A 121 -2.31 0.00 -2.79
C VAL A 121 -2.86 0.11 -4.22
N VAL A 122 -1.99 0.40 -5.20
CA VAL A 122 -2.35 0.52 -6.62
C VAL A 122 -1.87 -0.66 -7.46
N CYS A 123 -1.53 -1.79 -6.83
CA CYS A 123 -1.00 -2.95 -7.54
C CYS A 123 -2.08 -3.83 -8.20
N ASP A 124 -3.22 -4.02 -7.55
CA ASP A 124 -4.27 -4.93 -8.01
C ASP A 124 -5.04 -4.32 -9.20
N VAL A 125 -4.44 -4.36 -10.38
CA VAL A 125 -4.99 -3.77 -11.61
C VAL A 125 -6.07 -4.65 -12.23
N ASN A 126 -6.17 -5.92 -11.84
CA ASN A 126 -7.16 -6.86 -12.38
C ASN A 126 -8.41 -6.98 -11.49
N GLY A 127 -8.34 -6.52 -10.24
CA GLY A 127 -9.44 -6.47 -9.26
C GLY A 127 -9.71 -7.80 -8.57
N ASP A 128 -8.75 -8.74 -8.52
CA ASP A 128 -8.92 -10.06 -7.92
C ASP A 128 -8.60 -10.10 -6.41
N GLY A 129 -8.18 -8.97 -5.84
CA GLY A 129 -7.86 -8.79 -4.42
C GLY A 129 -6.43 -9.19 -4.06
N ALA A 130 -5.58 -9.52 -5.04
CA ALA A 130 -4.18 -9.83 -4.84
C ALA A 130 -3.28 -8.90 -5.67
N CYS A 131 -2.00 -8.86 -5.29
CA CYS A 131 -0.95 -8.17 -6.03
C CYS A 131 0.06 -9.24 -6.46
N ASN A 132 -0.06 -9.74 -7.69
CA ASN A 132 0.69 -10.90 -8.17
C ASN A 132 1.07 -10.81 -9.66
N ILE A 133 1.60 -11.91 -10.23
CA ILE A 133 2.01 -11.94 -11.63
C ILE A 133 0.89 -11.63 -12.64
N GLY A 134 -0.38 -11.85 -12.29
CA GLY A 134 -1.54 -11.49 -13.09
C GLY A 134 -1.67 -9.98 -13.29
N ASP A 135 -1.40 -9.19 -12.25
CA ASP A 135 -1.36 -7.73 -12.32
C ASP A 135 -0.18 -7.24 -13.14
N ALA A 136 1.00 -7.81 -12.88
CA ALA A 136 2.21 -7.50 -13.65
C ALA A 136 2.01 -7.72 -15.15
N LEU A 137 1.40 -8.85 -15.53
CA LEU A 137 1.12 -9.15 -16.93
C LEU A 137 0.15 -8.13 -17.55
N ARG A 138 -0.87 -7.70 -16.80
CA ARG A 138 -1.86 -6.75 -17.31
C ARG A 138 -1.28 -5.35 -17.47
N ILE A 139 -0.40 -4.92 -16.56
CA ILE A 139 0.41 -3.70 -16.70
C ILE A 139 1.29 -3.78 -17.94
N ALA A 140 2.05 -4.86 -18.10
CA ALA A 140 2.93 -5.06 -19.26
C ALA A 140 2.17 -5.06 -20.60
N GLN A 141 0.97 -5.68 -20.63
CA GLN A 141 0.10 -5.67 -21.80
C GLN A 141 -0.40 -4.27 -22.14
N CYS A 142 -0.64 -3.41 -21.15
CA CYS A 142 -1.12 -2.06 -21.38
C CYS A 142 -0.01 -1.17 -21.94
N ASP A 143 1.23 -1.33 -21.45
CA ASP A 143 2.41 -0.60 -21.92
C ASP A 143 2.66 -0.79 -23.42
N VAL A 144 2.39 -1.99 -23.94
CA VAL A 144 2.47 -2.31 -25.38
C VAL A 144 1.18 -2.08 -26.16
N GLY A 145 0.14 -1.51 -25.52
CA GLY A 145 -1.13 -1.20 -26.16
C GLY A 145 -2.03 -2.40 -26.47
N LEU A 146 -1.78 -3.57 -25.88
CA LEU A 146 -2.66 -4.75 -26.01
C LEU A 146 -3.95 -4.59 -25.20
N VAL A 147 -3.90 -3.81 -24.11
CA VAL A 147 -5.07 -3.45 -23.28
C VAL A 147 -5.00 -1.96 -22.88
N SER A 148 -6.08 -1.41 -22.37
CA SER A 148 -6.09 -0.03 -21.83
C SER A 148 -5.34 0.05 -20.49
N CYS A 149 -4.52 1.08 -20.28
CA CYS A 149 -3.90 1.39 -18.98
C CYS A 149 -4.84 2.16 -18.02
N ALA A 150 -6.10 2.39 -18.40
CA ALA A 150 -7.11 2.99 -17.51
C ALA A 150 -7.69 1.92 -16.58
N PHE A 151 -6.94 1.57 -15.52
CA PHE A 151 -7.32 0.55 -14.56
C PHE A 151 -8.13 1.11 -13.37
N THR A 152 -8.89 0.23 -12.72
CA THR A 152 -9.54 0.48 -11.43
C THR A 152 -9.02 -0.55 -10.44
N CYS A 153 -8.29 -0.10 -9.42
CA CYS A 153 -7.66 -1.00 -8.46
C CYS A 153 -8.59 -1.34 -7.30
N ALA A 154 -8.48 -2.57 -6.77
CA ALA A 154 -8.91 -2.82 -5.40
C ALA A 154 -7.76 -2.48 -4.43
N PRO A 155 -8.03 -1.89 -3.25
CA PRO A 155 -6.97 -1.55 -2.31
C PRO A 155 -6.28 -2.83 -1.80
N PHE A 156 -5.02 -3.04 -2.21
CA PHE A 156 -4.18 -4.09 -1.65
C PHE A 156 -3.45 -3.58 -0.40
N THR A 157 -3.43 -4.40 0.65
CA THR A 157 -2.68 -4.12 1.88
C THR A 157 -1.56 -5.12 2.02
N CYS A 158 -0.35 -4.64 2.30
CA CYS A 158 0.79 -5.51 2.57
C CYS A 158 0.45 -6.50 3.70
N PRO A 159 0.73 -7.80 3.54
CA PRO A 159 0.64 -8.72 4.67
C PRO A 159 1.62 -8.23 5.74
N SER A 160 1.11 -8.07 6.98
CA SER A 160 1.96 -7.73 8.13
C SER A 160 3.11 -8.73 8.19
N MET A 161 4.35 -8.23 8.16
CA MET A 161 5.56 -9.02 8.37
C MET A 161 5.57 -9.56 9.80
N THR A 162 4.72 -10.54 10.07
CA THR A 162 4.83 -11.39 11.25
C THR A 162 6.07 -12.23 10.96
N SER A 163 7.15 -11.95 11.67
CA SER A 163 8.41 -12.70 11.63
C SER A 163 8.13 -14.19 11.51
N THR A 164 8.25 -14.72 10.29
CA THR A 164 8.30 -16.17 10.09
C THR A 164 9.68 -16.56 10.55
N THR A 165 9.78 -16.93 11.82
CA THR A 165 10.95 -17.62 12.37
C THR A 165 11.23 -18.80 11.44
N LEU A 166 12.32 -18.71 10.69
CA LEU A 166 12.82 -19.80 9.85
C LEU A 166 13.07 -21.00 10.78
N GLY A 167 12.10 -21.91 10.84
CA GLY A 167 12.27 -23.25 11.39
C GLY A 167 13.20 -24.03 10.47
N THR A 168 14.50 -23.80 10.64
CA THR A 168 15.55 -24.54 9.93
C THR A 168 15.64 -25.92 10.55
N THR A 169 14.86 -26.88 10.04
CA THR A 169 15.12 -28.31 10.27
C THR A 169 16.15 -28.78 9.23
N PRO A 170 17.37 -29.18 9.61
CA PRO A 170 18.38 -29.62 8.65
C PRO A 170 17.96 -30.97 8.04
N ARG A 171 17.60 -30.97 6.75
CA ARG A 171 17.37 -32.21 6.00
C ARG A 171 18.73 -32.84 5.69
N ARG A 172 19.06 -33.91 6.43
CA ARG A 172 20.22 -34.77 6.26
C ARG A 172 20.33 -35.28 4.81
N PRO A 173 21.51 -35.19 4.15
CA PRO A 173 21.65 -35.64 2.77
C PRO A 173 21.60 -37.17 2.69
N GLN A 174 20.62 -37.71 1.97
CA GLN A 174 20.60 -39.13 1.63
C GLN A 174 21.62 -39.42 0.52
N ARG A 175 22.65 -40.17 0.91
CA ARG A 175 23.73 -40.65 0.06
C ARG A 175 23.16 -41.64 -0.98
N ARG A 176 23.15 -41.27 -2.27
CA ARG A 176 22.81 -42.19 -3.36
C ARG A 176 23.84 -43.32 -3.42
N ARG A 177 23.41 -44.53 -3.08
CA ARG A 177 24.23 -45.74 -3.13
C ARG A 177 24.21 -46.27 -4.57
N ARG A 178 25.32 -46.10 -5.31
CA ARG A 178 25.55 -46.75 -6.61
C ARG A 178 25.55 -48.28 -6.39
N LEU A 179 24.61 -48.98 -7.01
CA LEU A 179 24.65 -50.43 -7.16
C LEU A 179 25.60 -50.77 -8.31
N ARG A 180 26.63 -51.58 -8.03
CA ARG A 180 27.50 -52.20 -9.04
C ARG A 180 26.73 -53.34 -9.72
N PRO A 181 26.91 -53.57 -11.04
CA PRO A 181 26.36 -54.74 -11.69
C PRO A 181 27.23 -55.97 -11.36
N SER A 182 26.59 -57.07 -10.99
CA SER A 182 27.25 -58.36 -10.76
C SER A 182 27.33 -59.10 -12.10
N SER A 183 28.55 -59.46 -12.50
CA SER A 183 28.82 -60.27 -13.68
C SER A 183 28.43 -61.73 -13.44
N THR A 184 27.78 -62.31 -14.43
CA THR A 184 27.58 -63.74 -14.68
C THR A 184 28.88 -64.54 -14.68
N GLY A 185 28.82 -65.80 -14.22
CA GLY A 185 29.58 -66.90 -14.83
C GLY A 185 30.25 -67.90 -13.88
N LEU A 186 29.75 -69.14 -13.97
CA LEU A 186 30.36 -70.46 -13.66
C LEU A 186 30.47 -70.88 -12.18
#